data_AF-A0A6L9IM40-F1
#
_entry.id   AF-A0A6L9IM40-F1
#
_cell.length_a   1.000
_cell.length_b   1.000
_cell.length_c   1.000
_cell.angle_alpha   90.00
_cell.angle_beta   90.00
_cell.angle_gamma   90.00
#
_symmetry.space_group_name_H-M   'P 1'
#
loop_
_entity.id
_entity.type
_entity.pdbx_description
1 polymer ?
#
loop_
_entity_poly.entity_id
_entity_poly.type
_entity_poly.pdbx_seq_one_letter_code
_entity_poly.pdbx_strand_id
1 'polypeptide(L)'
;LDGGRPLGGEESFTLATRPGEDLVLVTRLHPVNVGQFDVYIGDTRIATRVIPQLPGGWLEVPTLIPAEYIDSTQTRVRIVPGAHYQPYHHWAYQGHYTPDRLPETPLTRFQDGAIVLAAADLQLHGDQLAVTLRWATDGSANGDYKIFVHVLDAADRIAAQADSRPGRDALPPGNWLMGSFQDVFALNLSDAPSGRYTVAIGLYDPYDLVTFERLTPAGGDDQRRFIIGEFMIDQSESADNAAGLNADG
;
A
#
# COMPACT_ATOMS: atom_id res chain seq x y z
N LEU A 1 8.74 -29.92 -1.46
CA LEU A 1 9.35 -28.82 -0.70
C LEU A 1 8.63 -28.77 0.65
N ASP A 2 9.37 -28.98 1.73
CA ASP A 2 8.84 -29.01 3.10
C ASP A 2 8.65 -27.54 3.57
N GLY A 3 7.71 -26.84 2.92
CA GLY A 3 7.51 -25.39 3.04
C GLY A 3 7.00 -24.99 4.44
N GLY A 4 7.50 -23.87 4.95
CA GLY A 4 7.06 -23.30 6.23
C GLY A 4 7.97 -23.54 7.45
N ARG A 5 9.15 -24.16 7.29
CA ARG A 5 10.15 -24.17 8.38
C ARG A 5 10.87 -22.81 8.45
N PRO A 6 11.12 -22.25 9.64
CA PRO A 6 11.99 -21.09 9.79
C PRO A 6 13.37 -21.39 9.22
N LEU A 7 13.81 -20.58 8.25
CA LEU A 7 15.16 -20.61 7.72
C LEU A 7 15.96 -19.47 8.37
N GLY A 8 17.08 -19.83 8.99
CA GLY A 8 18.07 -18.88 9.51
C GLY A 8 19.18 -18.54 8.52
N GLY A 9 19.11 -19.04 7.28
CA GLY A 9 20.14 -18.86 6.25
C GLY A 9 19.53 -18.50 4.88
N GLU A 10 20.39 -18.15 3.94
CA GLU A 10 19.98 -17.84 2.56
C GLU A 10 19.38 -19.06 1.85
N GLU A 11 18.45 -18.80 0.93
CA GLU A 11 17.92 -19.78 -0.02
C GLU A 11 18.50 -19.51 -1.40
N SER A 12 18.78 -20.58 -2.15
CA SER A 12 19.23 -20.48 -3.55
C SER A 12 18.46 -21.48 -4.39
N PHE A 13 17.98 -21.03 -5.55
CA PHE A 13 17.36 -21.90 -6.54
C PHE A 13 17.65 -21.40 -7.95
N THR A 14 17.42 -22.24 -8.95
CA THR A 14 17.60 -21.89 -10.37
C THR A 14 16.26 -21.95 -11.07
N LEU A 15 15.94 -20.91 -11.82
CA LEU A 15 14.76 -20.84 -12.67
C LEU A 15 15.17 -21.02 -14.13
N ALA A 16 14.37 -21.74 -14.91
CA ALA A 16 14.48 -21.69 -16.37
C ALA A 16 13.96 -20.34 -16.85
N THR A 17 14.75 -19.64 -17.66
CA THR A 17 14.49 -18.26 -18.09
C THR A 17 14.75 -18.06 -19.58
N ARG A 18 14.27 -16.93 -20.11
CA ARG A 18 14.53 -16.43 -21.46
C ARG A 18 15.40 -15.17 -21.39
N PRO A 19 16.61 -15.17 -21.97
CA PRO A 19 17.48 -13.99 -21.95
C PRO A 19 16.80 -12.75 -22.54
N GLY A 20 17.02 -11.58 -21.93
CA GLY A 20 16.52 -10.30 -22.43
C GLY A 20 15.03 -10.02 -22.17
N GLU A 21 14.35 -10.85 -21.38
CA GLU A 21 13.00 -10.58 -20.87
C GLU A 21 13.04 -10.35 -19.36
N ASP A 22 12.21 -9.42 -18.86
CA ASP A 22 12.04 -9.19 -17.44
C ASP A 22 11.42 -10.41 -16.75
N LEU A 23 11.69 -10.53 -15.46
CA LEU A 23 11.17 -11.60 -14.63
C LEU A 23 10.50 -11.00 -13.39
N VAL A 24 9.25 -11.35 -13.13
CA VAL A 24 8.59 -11.04 -11.85
C VAL A 24 8.63 -12.30 -11.00
N LEU A 25 9.55 -12.34 -10.05
CA LEU A 25 9.63 -13.37 -9.02
C LEU A 25 8.58 -13.08 -7.95
N VAL A 26 7.78 -14.08 -7.59
CA VAL A 26 6.85 -14.00 -6.46
C VAL A 26 7.32 -14.95 -5.36
N THR A 27 7.49 -14.39 -4.17
CA THR A 27 7.82 -15.13 -2.95
C THR A 27 6.60 -15.17 -2.05
N ARG A 28 6.06 -16.38 -1.81
CA ARG A 28 5.04 -16.59 -0.79
C ARG A 28 5.67 -17.02 0.53
N LEU A 29 5.32 -16.32 1.60
CA LEU A 29 5.87 -16.56 2.94
C LEU A 29 4.80 -16.38 4.03
N HIS A 30 5.13 -16.85 5.23
CA HIS A 30 4.34 -16.62 6.43
C HIS A 30 4.96 -15.47 7.26
N PRO A 31 4.27 -14.31 7.37
CA PRO A 31 4.81 -13.10 7.99
C PRO A 31 4.53 -13.03 9.51
N VAL A 32 5.05 -14.00 10.28
CA VAL A 32 4.88 -14.00 11.76
C VAL A 32 5.61 -12.81 12.39
N ASN A 33 6.81 -12.53 11.90
CA ASN A 33 7.70 -11.50 12.42
C ASN A 33 7.96 -10.46 11.35
N VAL A 34 8.06 -9.21 11.79
CA VAL A 34 8.53 -8.12 10.94
C VAL A 34 9.94 -8.43 10.48
N GLY A 35 10.24 -8.15 9.21
CA GLY A 35 11.56 -8.36 8.67
C GLY A 35 11.68 -7.86 7.26
N GLN A 36 12.78 -8.26 6.63
CA GLN A 36 13.04 -8.00 5.23
C GLN A 36 13.90 -9.14 4.66
N PHE A 37 13.87 -9.27 3.35
CA PHE A 37 14.79 -10.14 2.63
C PHE A 37 15.27 -9.45 1.37
N ASP A 38 16.52 -9.73 1.02
CA ASP A 38 17.12 -9.27 -0.22
C ASP A 38 17.01 -10.36 -1.29
N VAL A 39 16.75 -9.96 -2.53
CA VAL A 39 16.76 -10.82 -3.71
C VAL A 39 18.01 -10.51 -4.53
N TYR A 40 18.80 -11.53 -4.84
CA TYR A 40 20.00 -11.43 -5.66
C TYR A 40 19.88 -12.28 -6.92
N ILE A 41 20.46 -11.76 -8.02
CA ILE A 41 20.84 -12.55 -9.19
C ILE A 41 22.37 -12.62 -9.23
N GLY A 42 22.92 -13.83 -9.11
CA GLY A 42 24.36 -14.02 -8.88
C GLY A 42 24.79 -13.35 -7.57
N ASP A 43 25.65 -12.33 -7.68
CA ASP A 43 26.13 -11.52 -6.55
C ASP A 43 25.54 -10.09 -6.54
N THR A 44 24.66 -9.77 -7.49
CA THR A 44 24.04 -8.44 -7.57
C THR A 44 22.71 -8.44 -6.83
N ARG A 45 22.56 -7.55 -5.85
CA ARG A 45 21.28 -7.32 -5.18
C ARG A 45 20.33 -6.60 -6.12
N ILE A 46 19.20 -7.20 -6.41
CA ILE A 46 18.14 -6.62 -7.23
C ILE A 46 17.22 -5.74 -6.38
N ALA A 47 16.79 -6.25 -5.23
CA ALA A 47 15.83 -5.56 -4.39
C ALA A 47 15.93 -6.01 -2.93
N THR A 48 15.57 -5.11 -2.02
CA THR A 48 15.13 -5.45 -0.67
C THR A 48 13.61 -5.49 -0.67
N ARG A 49 13.02 -6.47 0.01
CA ARG A 49 11.58 -6.68 0.14
C ARG A 49 11.18 -6.72 1.61
N VAL A 50 10.01 -6.21 1.92
CA VAL A 50 9.49 -6.04 3.28
C VAL A 50 8.60 -7.22 3.66
N ILE A 51 8.78 -7.71 4.88
CA ILE A 51 7.88 -8.64 5.57
C ILE A 51 7.14 -7.81 6.64
N PRO A 52 5.94 -7.28 6.37
CA PRO A 52 5.13 -6.62 7.38
C PRO A 52 4.62 -7.64 8.40
N GLN A 53 4.20 -7.20 9.58
CA GLN A 53 3.47 -8.06 10.52
C GLN A 53 2.05 -8.30 9.99
N LEU A 54 1.73 -9.55 9.65
CA LEU A 54 0.40 -9.95 9.18
C LEU A 54 0.03 -11.33 9.77
N PRO A 55 -0.31 -11.40 11.07
CA PRO A 55 -0.52 -12.66 11.77
C PRO A 55 -1.73 -13.43 11.21
N GLY A 56 -1.54 -14.72 10.93
CA GLY A 56 -2.57 -15.59 10.37
C GLY A 56 -2.82 -15.40 8.86
N GLY A 57 -2.12 -14.47 8.22
CA GLY A 57 -2.17 -14.23 6.78
C GLY A 57 -1.08 -14.97 6.01
N TRP A 58 -1.27 -15.08 4.69
CA TRP A 58 -0.21 -15.38 3.74
C TRP A 58 0.19 -14.10 3.04
N LEU A 59 1.50 -13.91 2.83
CA LEU A 59 2.02 -12.79 2.06
C LEU A 59 2.63 -13.29 0.76
N GLU A 60 2.29 -12.64 -0.35
CA GLU A 60 2.92 -12.83 -1.65
C GLU A 60 3.66 -11.53 -2.01
N VAL A 61 4.98 -11.62 -2.13
CA VAL A 61 5.84 -10.46 -2.37
C VAL A 61 6.44 -10.54 -3.76
N PRO A 62 6.03 -9.66 -4.69
CA PRO A 62 6.63 -9.62 -6.02
C PRO A 62 7.96 -8.86 -6.02
N THR A 63 8.89 -9.31 -6.85
CA THR A 63 10.16 -8.66 -7.15
C THR A 63 10.35 -8.62 -8.65
N LEU A 64 10.42 -7.41 -9.23
CA LEU A 64 10.82 -7.22 -10.61
C LEU A 64 12.34 -7.39 -10.72
N ILE A 65 12.77 -8.29 -11.59
CA ILE A 65 14.15 -8.51 -11.99
C ILE A 65 14.25 -8.04 -13.44
N PRO A 66 14.91 -6.90 -13.70
CA PRO A 66 15.03 -6.36 -15.05
C PRO A 66 15.74 -7.33 -16.01
N ALA A 67 15.36 -7.26 -17.29
CA ALA A 67 15.89 -8.09 -18.37
C ALA A 67 17.43 -8.11 -18.45
N GLU A 68 18.10 -7.02 -18.07
CA GLU A 68 19.58 -6.91 -18.06
C GLU A 68 20.26 -7.91 -17.09
N TYR A 69 19.53 -8.43 -16.10
CA TYR A 69 20.01 -9.47 -15.18
C TYR A 69 19.65 -10.89 -15.64
N ILE A 70 18.93 -11.03 -16.74
CA ILE A 70 18.53 -12.32 -17.31
C ILE A 70 19.30 -12.52 -18.62
N ASP A 71 20.52 -13.07 -18.51
CA ASP A 71 21.47 -13.20 -19.64
C ASP A 71 21.57 -14.62 -20.22
N SER A 72 20.94 -15.59 -19.56
CA SER A 72 21.06 -17.02 -19.86
C SER A 72 19.71 -17.72 -19.73
N THR A 73 19.63 -18.96 -20.19
CA THR A 73 18.40 -19.76 -20.12
C THR A 73 18.13 -20.34 -18.73
N GLN A 74 19.02 -20.06 -17.77
CA GLN A 74 18.93 -20.50 -16.40
C GLN A 74 19.45 -19.40 -15.48
N THR A 75 18.56 -18.82 -14.68
CA THR A 75 18.92 -17.74 -13.75
C THR A 75 18.98 -18.29 -12.33
N ARG A 76 20.12 -18.14 -11.67
CA ARG A 76 20.27 -18.46 -10.25
C ARG A 76 19.79 -17.28 -9.41
N VAL A 77 18.76 -17.53 -8.61
CA VAL A 77 18.19 -16.58 -7.65
C VAL A 77 18.70 -16.95 -6.26
N ARG A 78 19.04 -15.93 -5.46
CA ARG A 78 19.28 -16.09 -4.02
C ARG A 78 18.35 -15.20 -3.24
N ILE A 79 17.77 -15.73 -2.17
CA ILE A 79 16.98 -14.98 -1.20
C ILE A 79 17.77 -14.94 0.10
N VAL A 80 18.13 -13.74 0.54
CA VAL A 80 18.97 -13.51 1.72
C VAL A 80 18.12 -12.79 2.77
N PRO A 81 17.56 -13.50 3.77
CA PRO A 81 16.74 -12.87 4.78
C PRO A 81 17.58 -12.09 5.80
N GLY A 82 17.12 -10.91 6.20
CA GLY A 82 17.76 -10.12 7.26
C GLY A 82 17.50 -10.70 8.66
N ALA A 83 16.29 -11.23 8.89
CA ALA A 83 15.90 -11.96 10.09
C ALA A 83 14.59 -12.74 9.82
N HIS A 84 14.34 -13.81 10.59
CA HIS A 84 13.09 -14.59 10.64
C HIS A 84 12.34 -14.75 9.30
N TYR A 85 12.75 -15.72 8.49
CA TYR A 85 12.15 -15.98 7.18
C TYR A 85 11.49 -17.35 7.13
N GLN A 86 10.23 -17.40 6.69
CA GLN A 86 9.42 -18.62 6.58
C GLN A 86 8.78 -18.70 5.20
N PRO A 87 9.57 -19.01 4.15
CA PRO A 87 9.03 -19.18 2.81
C PRO A 87 8.19 -20.44 2.71
N TYR A 88 7.22 -20.37 1.82
CA TYR A 88 6.41 -21.50 1.41
C TYR A 88 6.71 -21.90 -0.03
N HIS A 89 6.74 -20.92 -0.95
CA HIS A 89 6.91 -21.20 -2.37
C HIS A 89 7.47 -19.99 -3.14
N HIS A 90 8.19 -20.28 -4.21
CA HIS A 90 8.68 -19.31 -5.18
C HIS A 90 8.20 -19.69 -6.58
N TRP A 91 7.70 -18.72 -7.33
CA TRP A 91 7.39 -18.88 -8.75
C TRP A 91 7.68 -17.58 -9.48
N ALA A 92 7.67 -17.60 -10.81
CA ALA A 92 7.94 -16.41 -11.58
C ALA A 92 7.10 -16.32 -12.84
N TYR A 93 6.79 -15.10 -13.24
CA TYR A 93 6.27 -14.74 -14.56
C TYR A 93 7.40 -14.10 -15.35
N GLN A 94 7.49 -14.40 -16.65
CA GLN A 94 8.53 -13.85 -17.50
C GLN A 94 7.92 -13.22 -18.75
N GLY A 95 8.40 -12.03 -19.11
CA GLY A 95 7.95 -11.24 -20.26
C GLY A 95 8.44 -9.79 -20.18
N HIS A 96 7.85 -8.91 -20.98
CA HIS A 96 8.16 -7.47 -20.91
C HIS A 96 7.29 -6.79 -19.85
N TYR A 97 7.92 -6.22 -18.83
CA TYR A 97 7.22 -5.44 -17.82
C TYR A 97 7.06 -3.99 -18.29
N THR A 98 5.83 -3.56 -18.54
CA THR A 98 5.52 -2.19 -19.01
C THR A 98 4.77 -1.43 -17.91
N PRO A 99 5.46 -0.66 -17.07
CA PRO A 99 4.83 0.10 -16.00
C PRO A 99 4.11 1.33 -16.56
N ASP A 100 3.03 1.75 -15.88
CA ASP A 100 2.42 3.04 -16.15
C ASP A 100 3.43 4.17 -15.90
N ARG A 101 3.39 5.20 -16.75
CA ARG A 101 4.23 6.38 -16.58
C ARG A 101 3.79 7.14 -15.31
N LEU A 102 4.76 7.59 -14.53
CA LEU A 102 4.49 8.48 -13.40
C LEU A 102 3.77 9.76 -13.88
N PRO A 103 2.79 10.27 -13.11
CA PRO A 103 2.08 11.49 -13.46
C PRO A 103 3.04 12.69 -13.48
N GLU A 104 2.89 13.56 -14.48
CA GLU A 104 3.68 14.80 -14.57
C GLU A 104 3.29 15.78 -13.45
N THR A 105 2.00 15.84 -13.11
CA THR A 105 1.43 16.71 -12.07
C THR A 105 0.69 15.87 -11.02
N PRO A 106 1.41 15.20 -10.10
CA PRO A 106 0.76 14.51 -8.99
C PRO A 106 0.25 15.50 -7.95
N LEU A 107 -0.64 15.02 -7.07
CA LEU A 107 -1.11 15.78 -5.92
C LEU A 107 0.02 16.00 -4.90
N THR A 108 0.75 14.95 -4.54
CA THR A 108 1.88 15.03 -3.62
C THR A 108 2.87 13.88 -3.83
N ARG A 109 4.02 13.98 -3.17
CA ARG A 109 5.12 13.03 -3.18
C ARG A 109 5.62 12.81 -1.76
N PHE A 110 6.04 11.58 -1.46
CA PHE A 110 6.75 11.19 -0.24
C PHE A 110 8.07 10.49 -0.64
N GLN A 111 9.00 10.37 0.30
CA GLN A 111 10.32 9.74 0.07
C GLN A 111 11.00 10.26 -1.22
N ASP A 112 11.10 11.59 -1.35
CA ASP A 112 11.72 12.25 -2.52
C ASP A 112 11.16 11.83 -3.90
N GLY A 113 9.89 11.41 -3.94
CA GLY A 113 9.20 11.00 -5.17
C GLY A 113 9.10 9.50 -5.38
N ALA A 114 9.66 8.68 -4.49
CA ALA A 114 9.52 7.22 -4.54
C ALA A 114 8.06 6.77 -4.33
N ILE A 115 7.28 7.53 -3.55
CA ILE A 115 5.84 7.31 -3.35
C ILE A 115 5.11 8.53 -3.90
N VAL A 116 4.27 8.33 -4.91
CA VAL A 116 3.52 9.40 -5.59
C VAL A 116 2.04 9.20 -5.40
N LEU A 117 1.35 10.21 -4.84
CA LEU A 117 -0.11 10.27 -4.92
C LEU A 117 -0.49 11.00 -6.21
N ALA A 118 -0.92 10.23 -7.21
CA ALA A 118 -1.27 10.75 -8.52
C ALA A 118 -2.60 11.50 -8.50
N ALA A 119 -3.61 10.93 -7.84
CA ALA A 119 -4.95 11.48 -7.76
C ALA A 119 -5.69 10.93 -6.53
N ALA A 120 -6.72 11.65 -6.11
CA ALA A 120 -7.65 11.25 -5.08
C ALA A 120 -9.09 11.60 -5.53
N ASP A 121 -10.04 10.76 -5.17
CA ASP A 121 -11.47 10.97 -5.41
C ASP A 121 -12.26 10.65 -4.14
N LEU A 122 -13.25 11.51 -3.83
CA LEU A 122 -14.06 11.44 -2.63
C LEU A 122 -15.53 11.23 -3.03
N GLN A 123 -16.12 10.11 -2.61
CA GLN A 123 -17.51 9.78 -2.91
C GLN A 123 -18.28 9.55 -1.61
N LEU A 124 -19.24 10.43 -1.32
CA LEU A 124 -20.13 10.31 -0.17
C LEU A 124 -21.40 9.55 -0.57
N HIS A 125 -21.72 8.49 0.16
CA HIS A 125 -22.91 7.66 -0.01
C HIS A 125 -23.62 7.50 1.33
N GLY A 126 -24.56 8.41 1.63
CA GLY A 126 -25.22 8.43 2.93
C GLY A 126 -24.21 8.69 4.05
N ASP A 127 -24.05 7.73 4.95
CA ASP A 127 -23.09 7.77 6.06
C ASP A 127 -21.74 7.12 5.75
N GLN A 128 -21.45 6.76 4.49
CA GLN A 128 -20.17 6.19 4.09
C GLN A 128 -19.42 7.14 3.16
N LEU A 129 -18.15 7.39 3.46
CA LEU A 129 -17.22 8.06 2.56
C LEU A 129 -16.27 7.02 1.94
N ALA A 130 -16.33 6.87 0.63
CA ALA A 130 -15.32 6.15 -0.15
C ALA A 130 -14.24 7.12 -0.62
N VAL A 131 -13.00 6.84 -0.22
CA VAL A 131 -11.80 7.59 -0.62
C VAL A 131 -10.98 6.71 -1.53
N THR A 132 -10.96 7.05 -2.81
CA THR A 132 -10.15 6.36 -3.81
C THR A 132 -8.84 7.08 -4.01
N LEU A 133 -7.71 6.40 -3.78
CA LEU A 133 -6.37 6.92 -3.96
C LEU A 133 -5.70 6.22 -5.14
N ARG A 134 -5.08 7.00 -6.03
CA ARG A 134 -4.24 6.47 -7.12
C ARG A 134 -2.79 6.71 -6.79
N TRP A 135 -2.07 5.62 -6.54
CA TRP A 135 -0.65 5.62 -6.19
C TRP A 135 0.20 5.30 -7.41
N ALA A 136 1.41 5.83 -7.43
CA ALA A 136 2.44 5.47 -8.39
C ALA A 136 3.82 5.47 -7.74
N THR A 137 4.74 4.67 -8.31
CA THR A 137 6.14 4.58 -7.86
C THR A 137 7.06 4.24 -9.02
N ASP A 138 8.32 4.64 -8.93
CA ASP A 138 9.38 4.15 -9.81
C ASP A 138 9.99 2.82 -9.32
N GLY A 139 9.45 2.25 -8.25
CA GLY A 139 9.94 1.02 -7.63
C GLY A 139 11.03 1.25 -6.57
N SER A 140 11.37 2.50 -6.25
CA SER A 140 12.35 2.84 -5.20
C SER A 140 11.71 3.07 -3.81
N ALA A 141 10.38 2.99 -3.71
CA ALA A 141 9.68 3.10 -2.43
C ALA A 141 10.20 2.03 -1.46
N ASN A 142 10.37 2.40 -0.19
CA ASN A 142 10.95 1.53 0.82
C ASN A 142 10.21 1.60 2.15
N GLY A 143 10.52 0.64 3.02
CA GLY A 143 9.96 0.55 4.36
C GLY A 143 8.54 0.00 4.42
N ASP A 144 8.10 -0.22 5.65
CA ASP A 144 6.75 -0.64 5.98
C ASP A 144 5.98 0.56 6.50
N TYR A 145 5.20 1.21 5.65
CA TYR A 145 4.37 2.34 6.03
C TYR A 145 2.89 2.04 5.81
N LYS A 146 2.08 2.40 6.80
CA LYS A 146 0.62 2.41 6.67
C LYS A 146 0.16 3.77 6.17
N ILE A 147 -0.88 3.78 5.35
CA ILE A 147 -1.59 5.00 4.95
C ILE A 147 -2.68 5.24 6.00
N PHE A 148 -2.79 6.47 6.50
CA PHE A 148 -3.98 6.91 7.21
C PHE A 148 -4.80 7.85 6.35
N VAL A 149 -6.11 7.80 6.51
CA VAL A 149 -7.09 8.76 6.01
C VAL A 149 -7.84 9.32 7.21
N HIS A 150 -7.80 10.63 7.41
CA HIS A 150 -8.52 11.33 8.46
C HIS A 150 -9.60 12.22 7.85
N VAL A 151 -10.80 12.14 8.40
CA VAL A 151 -11.90 13.09 8.18
C VAL A 151 -11.91 14.03 9.37
N LEU A 152 -11.73 15.32 9.10
CA LEU A 152 -11.45 16.35 10.09
C LEU A 152 -12.58 17.38 10.12
N ASP A 153 -13.04 17.74 11.31
CA ASP A 153 -14.00 18.83 11.50
C ASP A 153 -13.33 20.22 11.36
N ALA A 154 -14.13 21.28 11.47
CA ALA A 154 -13.63 22.66 11.38
C ALA A 154 -12.64 23.06 12.49
N ALA A 155 -12.53 22.27 13.56
CA ALA A 155 -11.58 22.44 14.66
C ALA A 155 -10.37 21.49 14.53
N ASP A 156 -10.16 20.88 13.36
CA ASP A 156 -9.11 19.91 13.06
C ASP A 156 -9.16 18.63 13.93
N ARG A 157 -10.35 18.27 14.42
CA ARG A 157 -10.58 17.04 15.19
C ARG A 157 -11.01 15.91 14.26
N ILE A 158 -10.51 14.71 14.52
CA ILE A 158 -10.86 13.51 13.76
C ILE A 158 -12.31 13.12 14.07
N ALA A 159 -13.17 13.19 13.07
CA ALA A 159 -14.55 12.70 13.12
C ALA A 159 -14.65 11.23 12.66
N ALA A 160 -13.81 10.84 11.69
CA ALA A 160 -13.65 9.44 11.27
C ALA A 160 -12.23 9.23 10.75
N GLN A 161 -11.76 7.99 10.79
CA GLN A 161 -10.44 7.62 10.26
C GLN A 161 -10.41 6.18 9.78
N ALA A 162 -9.45 5.89 8.91
CA ALA A 162 -9.05 4.55 8.54
C ALA A 162 -7.54 4.49 8.35
N ASP A 163 -6.91 3.40 8.79
CA ASP A 163 -5.49 3.12 8.56
C ASP A 163 -5.29 1.71 7.97
N SER A 164 -4.52 1.60 6.90
CA SER A 164 -4.18 0.31 6.30
C SER A 164 -3.00 0.44 5.36
N ARG A 165 -2.35 -0.68 5.06
CA ARG A 165 -1.56 -0.80 3.83
C ARG A 165 -2.52 -1.08 2.65
N PRO A 166 -2.17 -0.65 1.42
CA PRO A 166 -2.87 -1.12 0.25
C PRO A 166 -2.93 -2.65 0.17
N GLY A 167 -3.83 -3.16 -0.66
CA GLY A 167 -3.92 -4.62 -0.87
C GLY A 167 -4.42 -5.39 0.35
N ARG A 168 -5.37 -4.81 1.11
CA ARG A 168 -5.96 -5.39 2.33
C ARG A 168 -4.94 -5.58 3.46
N ASP A 169 -4.22 -4.51 3.78
CA ASP A 169 -3.18 -4.46 4.81
C ASP A 169 -1.94 -5.34 4.52
N ALA A 170 -1.72 -5.73 3.26
CA ALA A 170 -0.65 -6.66 2.88
C ALA A 170 0.41 -6.09 1.93
N LEU A 171 0.22 -4.89 1.37
CA LEU A 171 1.13 -4.32 0.37
C LEU A 171 1.82 -3.03 0.87
N PRO A 172 2.88 -3.15 1.69
CA PRO A 172 3.65 -2.00 2.14
C PRO A 172 4.42 -1.35 0.97
N PRO A 173 4.77 -0.05 1.05
CA PRO A 173 5.50 0.65 -0.01
C PRO A 173 6.79 -0.02 -0.47
N GLY A 174 7.56 -0.62 0.44
CA GLY A 174 8.77 -1.39 0.09
C GLY A 174 8.54 -2.62 -0.81
N ASN A 175 7.28 -3.02 -1.03
CA ASN A 175 6.91 -4.11 -1.92
C ASN A 175 6.21 -3.63 -3.20
N TRP A 176 6.03 -2.32 -3.40
CA TRP A 176 5.44 -1.80 -4.63
C TRP A 176 6.40 -2.05 -5.80
N LEU A 177 5.86 -2.56 -6.91
CA LEU A 177 6.59 -2.57 -8.18
C LEU A 177 6.42 -1.22 -8.87
N MET A 178 7.37 -0.89 -9.75
CA MET A 178 7.29 0.29 -10.62
C MET A 178 5.95 0.33 -11.36
N GLY A 179 5.27 1.48 -11.39
CA GLY A 179 3.98 1.63 -12.06
C GLY A 179 2.94 2.29 -11.17
N SER A 180 1.65 2.04 -11.46
CA SER A 180 0.53 2.63 -10.74
C SER A 180 -0.49 1.59 -10.28
N PHE A 181 -1.21 1.92 -9.21
CA PHE A 181 -2.34 1.12 -8.73
C PHE A 181 -3.33 2.00 -7.96
N GLN A 182 -4.52 1.44 -7.73
CA GLN A 182 -5.58 2.10 -6.97
C GLN A 182 -5.79 1.42 -5.61
N ASP A 183 -6.07 2.22 -4.59
CA ASP A 183 -6.46 1.78 -3.26
C ASP A 183 -7.74 2.51 -2.83
N VAL A 184 -8.57 1.87 -2.01
CA VAL A 184 -9.88 2.42 -1.60
C VAL A 184 -10.07 2.26 -0.10
N PHE A 185 -10.31 3.39 0.58
CA PHE A 185 -10.67 3.45 1.99
C PHE A 185 -12.16 3.73 2.13
N ALA A 186 -12.84 2.98 3.00
CA ALA A 186 -14.21 3.24 3.40
C ALA A 186 -14.21 3.77 4.84
N LEU A 187 -14.83 4.93 5.05
CA LEU A 187 -14.95 5.56 6.35
C LEU A 187 -16.42 5.65 6.74
N ASN A 188 -16.75 5.14 7.93
CA ASN A 188 -18.07 5.29 8.51
C ASN A 188 -18.21 6.68 9.16
N LEU A 189 -19.24 7.40 8.76
CA LEU A 189 -19.60 8.75 9.19
C LEU A 189 -20.93 8.78 9.96
N SER A 190 -21.46 7.63 10.41
CA SER A 190 -22.74 7.55 11.13
C SER A 190 -22.82 8.46 12.36
N ASP A 191 -21.66 8.69 13.01
CA ASP A 191 -21.53 9.51 14.21
C ASP A 191 -21.07 10.95 13.91
N ALA A 192 -20.81 11.28 12.64
CA ALA A 192 -20.37 12.60 12.21
C ALA A 192 -21.57 13.56 12.10
N PRO A 193 -21.59 14.68 12.85
CA PRO A 193 -22.65 15.68 12.72
C PRO A 193 -22.71 16.32 11.33
N SER A 194 -23.82 17.01 11.02
CA SER A 194 -23.87 17.87 9.83
C SER A 194 -22.77 18.93 9.90
N GLY A 195 -22.09 19.16 8.79
CA GLY A 195 -21.01 20.14 8.74
C GLY A 195 -20.08 19.96 7.55
N ARG A 196 -19.09 20.85 7.50
CA ARG A 196 -17.97 20.78 6.56
C ARG A 196 -16.86 19.93 7.15
N TYR A 197 -16.32 19.04 6.33
CA TYR A 197 -15.21 18.19 6.68
C TYR A 197 -14.08 18.28 5.67
N THR A 198 -12.85 18.22 6.17
CA THR A 198 -11.63 18.14 5.37
C THR A 198 -11.10 16.71 5.42
N VAL A 199 -10.65 16.19 4.28
CA VAL A 199 -10.01 14.87 4.21
C VAL A 199 -8.51 15.05 4.06
N ALA A 200 -7.77 14.46 4.99
CA ALA A 200 -6.31 14.48 5.03
C ALA A 200 -5.75 13.06 5.00
N ILE A 201 -4.60 12.88 4.35
CA ILE A 201 -3.89 11.61 4.34
C ILE A 201 -2.45 11.76 4.81
N GLY A 202 -1.82 10.65 5.15
CA GLY A 202 -0.38 10.59 5.33
C GLY A 202 0.10 9.15 5.49
N LEU A 203 1.40 8.98 5.63
CA LEU A 203 2.04 7.69 5.81
C LEU A 203 2.83 7.68 7.11
N TYR A 204 2.77 6.58 7.86
CA TYR A 204 3.44 6.45 9.15
C TYR A 204 4.05 5.06 9.34
N ASP A 205 5.13 5.00 10.11
CA ASP A 205 5.74 3.74 10.54
C ASP A 205 4.84 3.08 11.61
N PRO A 206 4.30 1.88 11.37
CA PRO A 206 3.40 1.21 12.29
C PRO A 206 4.10 0.61 13.51
N TYR A 207 5.43 0.58 13.55
CA TYR A 207 6.22 -0.01 14.64
C TYR A 207 6.84 1.02 15.57
N ASP A 208 6.93 2.29 15.16
CA ASP A 208 7.22 3.37 16.09
C ASP A 208 5.97 3.73 16.89
N LEU A 209 5.73 2.95 17.95
CA LEU A 209 4.59 3.13 18.85
C LEU A 209 4.72 4.36 19.77
N VAL A 210 5.86 5.06 19.74
CA VAL A 210 6.09 6.25 20.58
C VAL A 210 5.78 7.53 19.81
N THR A 211 6.26 7.64 18.57
CA THR A 211 6.10 8.87 17.79
C THR A 211 5.24 8.71 16.54
N PHE A 212 4.96 7.48 16.12
CA PHE A 212 4.32 7.16 14.85
C PHE A 212 4.94 7.97 13.72
N GLU A 213 6.26 7.87 13.57
CA GLU A 213 7.01 8.72 12.66
C GLU A 213 6.32 8.78 11.29
N ARG A 214 5.91 10.00 10.92
CA ARG A 214 5.23 10.23 9.64
C ARG A 214 6.21 10.64 8.57
N LEU A 215 6.03 10.10 7.38
CA LEU A 215 6.69 10.62 6.19
C LEU A 215 6.17 12.04 5.90
N THR A 216 7.08 12.92 5.49
CA THR A 216 6.72 14.30 5.14
C THR A 216 6.22 14.35 3.70
N PRO A 217 4.98 14.79 3.43
CA PRO A 217 4.51 15.03 2.08
C PRO A 217 5.10 16.33 1.51
N ALA A 218 5.38 16.35 0.21
CA ALA A 218 5.57 17.60 -0.51
C ALA A 218 4.27 18.42 -0.48
N GLY A 219 4.35 19.65 0.06
CA GLY A 219 3.17 20.51 0.24
C GLY A 219 2.22 20.06 1.36
N GLY A 220 2.72 19.27 2.31
CA GLY A 220 1.97 18.89 3.51
C GLY A 220 1.85 20.00 4.56
N ASP A 221 1.00 19.77 5.55
CA ASP A 221 0.86 20.61 6.74
C ASP A 221 1.91 20.31 7.82
N ASP A 222 1.90 21.10 8.90
CA ASP A 222 2.82 20.95 10.04
C ASP A 222 2.66 19.60 10.78
N GLN A 223 1.56 18.90 10.56
CA GLN A 223 1.29 17.56 11.10
C GLN A 223 1.69 16.44 10.13
N ARG A 224 2.41 16.79 9.05
CA ARG A 224 2.86 15.88 7.99
C ARG A 224 1.69 15.17 7.30
N ARG A 225 0.56 15.86 7.14
CA ARG A 225 -0.61 15.40 6.39
C ARG A 225 -0.71 16.14 5.07
N PHE A 226 -1.29 15.51 4.07
CA PHE A 226 -1.65 16.15 2.80
C PHE A 226 -3.18 16.20 2.66
N ILE A 227 -3.72 17.38 2.39
CA ILE A 227 -5.17 17.57 2.23
C ILE A 227 -5.57 17.16 0.81
N ILE A 228 -6.51 16.22 0.70
CA ILE A 228 -6.96 15.67 -0.59
C ILE A 228 -8.34 16.15 -1.01
N GLY A 229 -9.06 16.87 -0.14
CA GLY A 229 -10.33 17.50 -0.49
C GLY A 229 -11.20 17.83 0.72
N GLU A 230 -12.40 18.31 0.44
CA GLU A 230 -13.43 18.63 1.42
C GLU A 230 -14.79 18.09 0.96
N PHE A 231 -15.69 17.85 1.91
CA PHE A 231 -17.07 17.50 1.62
C PHE A 231 -18.01 18.08 2.69
N MET A 232 -19.31 18.05 2.41
CA MET A 232 -20.36 18.48 3.31
C MET A 232 -21.23 17.27 3.68
N ILE A 233 -21.62 17.18 4.95
CA ILE A 233 -22.69 16.30 5.41
C ILE A 233 -23.91 17.19 5.66
N ASP A 234 -24.95 17.00 4.83
CA ASP A 234 -26.24 17.67 4.99
C ASP A 234 -27.25 16.67 5.55
N GLN A 235 -27.63 16.79 6.82
CA GLN A 235 -28.80 16.05 7.32
C GLN A 235 -30.09 16.73 6.86
N SER A 236 -30.47 16.50 5.61
CA SER A 236 -31.82 16.82 5.13
C SER A 236 -32.35 15.71 4.24
N GLU A 237 -32.70 14.56 4.83
CA GLU A 237 -33.75 13.64 4.33
C GLU A 237 -33.98 12.49 5.32
N SER A 238 -34.77 12.75 6.38
CA SER A 238 -35.41 11.67 7.14
C SER A 238 -36.77 12.07 7.74
N ALA A 239 -37.32 13.23 7.37
CA ALA A 239 -38.56 13.74 7.97
C ALA A 239 -39.85 13.42 7.17
N ASP A 240 -39.80 12.98 5.92
CA ASP A 240 -40.98 13.06 5.04
C ASP A 240 -41.72 11.74 4.73
N ASN A 241 -41.41 10.62 5.41
CA ASN A 241 -42.12 9.34 5.20
C ASN A 241 -42.99 8.87 6.38
N ALA A 242 -43.28 9.74 7.35
CA ALA A 242 -44.18 9.42 8.47
C ALA A 242 -45.52 10.21 8.46
N ALA A 243 -45.71 11.15 7.53
CA ALA A 243 -46.91 12.01 7.52
C ALA A 243 -48.06 11.53 6.60
N GLY A 244 -47.88 10.43 5.85
CA GLY A 244 -48.84 9.99 4.82
C GLY A 244 -49.94 9.00 5.25
N LEU A 245 -50.00 8.57 6.51
CA LEU A 245 -50.88 7.45 6.94
C LEU A 245 -51.86 7.80 8.07
N ASN A 246 -52.26 9.07 8.22
CA ASN A 246 -53.33 9.46 9.14
C ASN A 246 -54.21 10.58 8.52
N ALA A 247 -54.88 10.27 7.41
CA ALA A 247 -56.01 11.06 6.94
C ALA A 247 -56.94 10.15 6.12
N ASP A 248 -57.78 9.40 6.83
CA ASP A 248 -59.12 8.99 6.38
C ASP A 248 -59.86 8.46 7.61
N GLY A 249 -60.73 9.31 8.17
CA GLY A 249 -61.71 9.01 9.21
C GLY A 249 -63.03 9.66 8.85
#